data_AF-A0AAN0LTK0-F1
#
_entry.id   AF-A0AAN0LTK0-F1
#
_cell.length_a   1.000
_cell.length_b   1.000
_cell.length_c   1.000
_cell.angle_alpha   90.00
_cell.angle_beta   90.00
_cell.angle_gamma   90.00
#
_symmetry.space_group_name_H-M   'P 1'
#
loop_
_entity.id
_entity.type
_entity.pdbx_description
1 polymer ?
#
loop_
_entity_poly.entity_id
_entity_poly.type
_entity_poly.pdbx_seq_one_letter_code
_entity_poly.pdbx_strand_id
1 'polypeptide(L)' 'MINRLAAFILFAENDGIYHESATEIAEYLSTSYRHLMHTFKQLGELKLLSKIGTSYNITDRRRLEAYALDIQY' A
#
# COMPACT_ATOMS: atom_id res chain seq x y z
N MET A 1 0.62 -2.52 10.57
CA MET A 1 1.11 -2.91 9.22
C MET A 1 0.55 -2.01 8.13
N ILE A 2 -0.76 -1.72 8.12
CA ILE A 2 -1.39 -0.75 7.18
C ILE A 2 -0.56 0.52 7.03
N ASN A 3 -0.16 1.14 8.14
CA ASN A 3 0.49 2.46 8.11
C ASN A 3 1.87 2.41 7.41
N ARG A 4 2.67 1.37 7.69
CA ARG A 4 3.98 1.17 7.03
C ARG A 4 3.83 0.84 5.55
N LEU A 5 2.81 0.04 5.19
CA LEU A 5 2.53 -0.27 3.79
C LEU A 5 2.04 0.97 3.04
N ALA A 6 1.15 1.77 3.63
CA ALA A 6 0.67 3.01 3.03
C ALA A 6 1.81 4.01 2.80
N ALA A 7 2.70 4.18 3.78
CA ALA A 7 3.90 5.00 3.64
C ALA A 7 4.84 4.48 2.54
N PHE A 8 5.04 3.17 2.46
CA PHE A 8 5.87 2.55 1.41
C PHE A 8 5.26 2.75 0.01
N ILE A 9 3.95 2.54 -0.14
CA ILE A 9 3.24 2.75 -1.41
C ILE A 9 3.35 4.21 -1.87
N LEU A 10 3.25 5.17 -0.94
CA LEU A 10 3.42 6.60 -1.24
C LEU A 10 4.88 6.97 -1.59
N PHE A 11 5.85 6.24 -1.05
CA PHE A 11 7.27 6.45 -1.35
C PHE A 11 7.68 5.85 -2.70
N ALA A 12 7.15 4.67 -3.03
CA ALA A 12 7.48 3.91 -4.23
C ALA A 12 6.49 4.12 -5.40
N GLU A 13 5.44 4.93 -5.21
CA GLU A 13 4.60 5.35 -6.33
C GLU A 13 5.39 6.20 -7.33
N ASN A 14 5.03 6.05 -8.60
CA ASN A 14 5.45 6.95 -9.66
C ASN A 14 4.19 7.52 -10.31
N ASP A 15 3.98 8.83 -10.17
CA ASP A 15 2.84 9.56 -10.73
C ASP A 15 1.46 8.97 -10.33
N GLY A 16 1.28 8.62 -9.05
CA GLY A 16 0.05 8.01 -8.55
C GLY A 16 -0.07 6.51 -8.79
N ILE A 17 0.88 5.90 -9.51
CA ILE A 17 0.87 4.49 -9.86
C ILE A 17 1.94 3.75 -9.07
N TYR A 18 1.51 2.75 -8.33
CA TYR A 18 2.36 1.81 -7.61
C TYR A 18 2.58 0.54 -8.43
N HIS A 19 3.83 0.27 -8.80
CA HIS A 19 4.23 -0.91 -9.56
C HIS A 19 5.37 -1.62 -8.84
N GLU A 20 5.04 -2.54 -7.94
CA GLU A 20 6.07 -3.37 -7.31
C GLU A 20 5.56 -4.76 -6.90
N SER A 21 6.50 -5.71 -6.86
CA SER A 21 6.25 -7.10 -6.52
C SER A 21 5.89 -7.25 -5.05
N ALA A 22 4.70 -7.76 -4.76
CA ALA A 22 4.28 -8.05 -3.39
C ALA A 22 5.23 -9.03 -2.65
N THR A 23 6.08 -9.76 -3.39
CA THR A 23 7.11 -10.63 -2.80
C THR A 23 8.26 -9.83 -2.19
N GLU A 24 8.76 -8.81 -2.89
CA GLU A 24 9.90 -7.99 -2.44
C GLU A 24 9.52 -7.14 -1.21
N ILE A 25 8.30 -6.58 -1.21
CA ILE A 25 7.80 -5.78 -0.08
C ILE A 25 7.58 -6.66 1.17
N ALA A 26 7.12 -7.91 0.98
CA ALA A 26 6.89 -8.81 2.10
C ALA A 26 8.22 -9.11 2.83
N GLU A 27 9.28 -9.35 2.05
CA GLU A 27 10.64 -9.49 2.58
C GLU A 27 11.13 -8.20 3.24
N TYR A 28 10.98 -7.04 2.58
CA TYR A 28 11.40 -5.74 3.10
C TYR A 28 10.70 -5.37 4.42
N LEU A 29 9.40 -5.63 4.54
CA LEU A 29 8.63 -5.35 5.74
C LEU A 29 8.76 -6.44 6.83
N SER A 30 9.57 -7.48 6.59
CA SER A 30 9.73 -8.64 7.47
C SER A 30 8.37 -9.24 7.89
N THR A 31 7.42 -9.28 6.95
CA THR A 31 6.06 -9.78 7.18
C THR A 31 5.73 -10.93 6.25
N SER A 32 4.75 -11.76 6.62
CA SER A 32 4.32 -12.82 5.71
C SER A 32 3.56 -12.23 4.53
N TYR A 33 3.80 -12.78 3.33
CA TYR A 33 3.08 -12.41 2.10
C TYR A 33 1.56 -12.42 2.27
N ARG A 34 1.04 -13.33 3.10
CA ARG A 34 -0.39 -13.40 3.43
C ARG A 34 -0.88 -12.15 4.17
N HIS A 35 -0.14 -11.68 5.18
CA HIS A 35 -0.49 -10.45 5.90
C HIS A 35 -0.39 -9.22 5.00
N LEU A 36 0.62 -9.19 4.12
CA LEU A 36 0.75 -8.14 3.11
C LEU A 36 -0.47 -8.12 2.18
N MET A 37 -0.85 -9.28 1.63
CA MET A 37 -2.03 -9.42 0.75
C MET A 37 -3.33 -9.03 1.45
N HIS A 38 -3.53 -9.41 2.71
CA HIS A 38 -4.69 -8.98 3.49
C HIS A 38 -4.74 -7.46 3.63
N THR A 39 -3.58 -6.83 3.88
CA THR A 39 -3.45 -5.38 3.99
C THR A 39 -3.77 -4.69 2.66
N PHE A 40 -3.24 -5.20 1.52
CA PHE A 40 -3.59 -4.69 0.19
C PHE A 40 -5.08 -4.83 -0.11
N LYS A 41 -5.69 -5.96 0.25
CA LYS A 41 -7.14 -6.18 0.08
C LYS A 41 -7.95 -5.17 0.88
N GLN A 42 -7.57 -4.89 2.12
CA GLN A 42 -8.21 -3.86 2.95
C GLN A 42 -8.08 -2.46 2.33
N LEU A 43 -6.90 -2.08 1.83
CA LEU A 43 -6.70 -0.80 1.14
C LEU A 43 -7.56 -0.68 -0.14
N GLY A 44 -7.71 -1.79 -0.88
CA GLY A 44 -8.60 -1.88 -2.04
C GLY A 44 -10.09 -1.78 -1.68
N GLU A 45 -10.52 -2.47 -0.62
CA GLU A 45 -11.91 -2.39 -0.09
C GLU A 45 -12.25 -0.98 0.39
N LEU A 46 -11.28 -0.27 0.95
CA LEU A 46 -11.40 1.14 1.36
C LEU A 46 -11.39 2.12 0.17
N LYS A 47 -11.28 1.63 -1.07
CA LYS A 47 -11.16 2.43 -2.31
C LYS A 47 -9.98 3.40 -2.32
N LEU A 48 -8.90 3.06 -1.60
CA LEU A 48 -7.67 3.84 -1.58
C LEU A 48 -6.78 3.49 -2.76
N LEU A 49 -6.83 2.23 -3.17
CA LEU A 49 -6.08 1.67 -4.29
C LEU A 49 -7.05 1.00 -5.27
N SER A 50 -6.84 1.22 -6.56
CA SER A 50 -7.53 0.51 -7.64
C SER A 50 -6.53 -0.36 -8.38
N LYS A 51 -6.81 -1.65 -8.51
CA LYS A 51 -5.91 -2.56 -9.21
C LYS A 51 -6.01 -2.34 -10.73
N ILE A 52 -4.90 -2.03 -11.37
CA ILE A 52 -4.78 -1.88 -12.83
C ILE A 52 -3.77 -2.92 -13.34
N GLY A 53 -4.27 -4.10 -13.73
CA GLY A 53 -3.43 -5.21 -14.17
C GLY A 53 -2.52 -5.71 -13.04
N THR A 54 -1.21 -5.53 -13.20
CA THR A 54 -0.17 -5.88 -12.21
C THR A 54 0.20 -4.71 -11.29
N SER A 55 -0.31 -3.51 -11.56
CA SER A 55 -0.06 -2.30 -10.79
C SER A 55 -1.28 -1.88 -9.96
N TYR A 56 -1.09 -0.94 -9.05
CA TYR A 56 -2.17 -0.28 -8.30
C TYR A 56 -2.14 1.22 -8.55
N ASN A 57 -3.29 1.80 -8.85
CA ASN A 57 -3.47 3.25 -8.94
C ASN A 57 -4.01 3.79 -7.62
N ILE A 58 -3.38 4.83 -7.10
CA ILE A 58 -3.80 5.50 -5.88
C ILE A 58 -5.02 6.35 -6.22
N THR A 59 -6.18 5.91 -5.72
CA THR A 59 -7.47 6.54 -6.03
C THR A 59 -7.78 7.66 -5.04
N ASP A 60 -7.31 7.53 -3.80
CA ASP A 60 -7.48 8.55 -2.76
C ASP A 60 -6.17 8.74 -1.99
N ARG A 61 -5.31 9.59 -2.55
CA ARG A 61 -3.99 9.92 -1.99
C ARG A 61 -4.10 10.49 -0.59
N ARG A 62 -5.03 11.42 -0.35
CA ARG A 62 -5.18 12.11 0.94
C ARG A 62 -5.51 11.15 2.07
N ARG A 63 -6.43 10.20 1.84
CA ARG A 63 -6.75 9.19 2.85
C ARG A 63 -5.59 8.20 3.02
N LEU A 64 -4.91 7.81 1.95
CA LEU A 64 -3.72 6.96 2.03
C LEU A 64 -2.60 7.63 2.85
N GLU A 65 -2.38 8.93 2.65
CA GLU A 65 -1.47 9.76 3.46
C GLU A 65 -1.90 9.80 4.92
N ALA A 66 -3.19 9.91 5.23
CA ALA A 66 -3.68 9.85 6.61
C ALA A 66 -3.35 8.51 7.28
N TYR A 67 -3.51 7.38 6.58
CA TYR A 67 -3.08 6.06 7.10
C TYR A 67 -1.56 5.97 7.27
N ALA A 68 -0.78 6.62 6.42
CA ALA A 68 0.67 6.69 6.55
C ALA A 68 1.13 7.62 7.70
N LEU A 69 0.39 8.68 7.98
CA LEU A 69 0.66 9.67 9.03
C LEU A 69 0.15 9.24 10.42
N ASP A 70 -0.79 8.30 10.49
CA ASP A 70 -1.24 7.68 11.76
C ASP A 70 -0.12 6.83 12.42
N ILE A 71 1.13 6.97 11.95
CA ILE A 71 2.35 6.61 12.66
C ILE A 71 2.68 7.75 13.63
N GLN A 72 1.91 7.90 14.72
CA GLN A 72 2.36 8.41 16.04
C GLN A 72 1.17 8.75 16.93
N TYR A 73 0.84 7.84 17.87
CA TYR A 73 0.93 8.08 19.31
C TYR A 73 1.03 6.75 20.05
#